data_AF-A0A9P5MPE6-F1
#
_entry.id   AF-A0A9P5MPE6-F1
#
_cell.length_a   1.000
_cell.length_b   1.000
_cell.length_c   1.000
_cell.angle_alpha   90.00
_cell.angle_beta   90.00
_cell.angle_gamma   90.00
#
_symmetry.space_group_name_H-M   'P 1'
#
loop_
_entity.id
_entity.type
_entity.pdbx_description
1 polymer ?
#
loop_
_entity_poly.entity_id
_entity_poly.type
_entity_poly.pdbx_seq_one_letter_code
_entity_poly.pdbx_strand_id
1 'polypeptide(L)'
;MNLPKTFRAPHLRHLLLTSFDIPIGSPLLTTTGSIVTLSLNLIPHSAYFDPNALLQQVSLMPQLEILGIYFDYHFPGYIEKQLLRTPIMTRITLPNLRWLGFKGASADLEALLPHVALPLLEKLQVYFFDQLTYSISHLRQFMSTAENLWHNIITLAFHPQCVEVMAYPHEGARMYTLSIRLAAEVGSLKYDRRIESPRRIEPDRTQWRELLGLFVNVKTLFVDGRLVRQLSHALQPSTQESPTELLPELQELSCPVMASSDNAFIPFIDARQKAGIPVTIINP
;
A
#
# COMPACT_ATOMS: atom_id res chain seq x y z
N MET A 1 13.94 4.79 -23.03
CA MET A 1 14.87 5.87 -23.46
C MET A 1 16.18 5.71 -22.69
N ASN A 2 17.34 5.78 -23.36
CA ASN A 2 18.63 5.65 -22.70
C ASN A 2 19.27 7.04 -22.50
N LEU A 3 19.65 7.36 -21.28
CA LEU A 3 20.40 8.59 -21.00
C LEU A 3 21.87 8.42 -21.47
N PRO A 4 22.50 9.47 -22.01
CA PRO A 4 23.89 9.40 -22.43
C PRO A 4 24.80 9.06 -21.23
N LYS A 5 25.80 8.18 -21.44
CA LYS A 5 26.81 7.86 -20.39
C LYS A 5 27.58 9.08 -19.89
N THR A 6 27.60 10.16 -20.67
CA THR A 6 28.28 11.42 -20.39
C THR A 6 27.38 12.48 -19.74
N PHE A 7 26.12 12.16 -19.45
CA PHE A 7 25.20 13.10 -18.82
C PHE A 7 25.72 13.53 -17.44
N ARG A 8 25.93 14.85 -17.27
CA ARG A 8 26.30 15.46 -16.00
C ARG A 8 25.32 16.60 -15.71
N ALA A 9 24.72 16.55 -14.54
CA ALA A 9 23.82 17.60 -14.07
C ALA A 9 24.05 17.83 -12.57
N PRO A 10 25.12 18.57 -12.19
CA PRO A 10 25.53 18.72 -10.79
C PRO A 10 24.51 19.46 -9.92
N HIS A 11 23.53 20.15 -10.53
CA HIS A 11 22.45 20.85 -9.85
C HIS A 11 21.10 20.13 -9.98
N LEU A 12 21.09 18.90 -10.48
CA LEU A 12 19.86 18.12 -10.60
C LEU A 12 19.34 17.76 -9.20
N ARG A 13 18.13 18.25 -8.89
CA ARG A 13 17.44 17.96 -7.61
C ARG A 13 16.25 17.04 -7.79
N HIS A 14 15.62 17.08 -8.96
CA HIS A 14 14.41 16.31 -9.24
C HIS A 14 14.66 15.48 -10.50
N LEU A 15 14.53 14.16 -10.35
CA LEU A 15 14.72 13.20 -11.43
C LEU A 15 13.46 12.35 -11.56
N LEU A 16 12.78 12.54 -12.68
CA LEU A 16 11.62 11.75 -13.10
C LEU A 16 12.05 10.88 -14.27
N LEU A 17 12.02 9.56 -14.09
CA LEU A 17 12.33 8.59 -15.12
C LEU A 17 11.05 7.83 -15.45
N THR A 18 10.66 7.79 -16.72
CA THR A 18 9.45 7.10 -17.17
C THR A 18 9.81 6.14 -18.30
N SER A 19 9.37 4.88 -18.21
CA SER A 19 9.57 3.85 -19.25
C SER A 19 11.04 3.74 -19.67
N PHE A 20 11.91 3.53 -18.68
CA PHE A 20 13.35 3.52 -18.87
C PHE A 20 13.93 2.10 -18.70
N ASP A 21 14.96 1.80 -19.49
CA ASP A 21 15.73 0.56 -19.41
C ASP A 21 17.13 0.90 -18.86
N ILE A 22 17.18 1.48 -17.66
CA ILE A 22 18.46 1.82 -17.05
C ILE A 22 18.86 0.66 -16.15
N PRO A 23 19.95 -0.06 -16.45
CA PRO A 23 20.48 -1.04 -15.53
C PRO A 23 20.86 -0.32 -14.23
N ILE A 24 20.37 -0.82 -13.10
CA ILE A 24 20.81 -0.30 -11.80
C ILE A 24 22.33 -0.48 -11.70
N GLY A 25 23.01 0.58 -11.25
CA GLY A 25 24.46 0.74 -11.35
C GLY A 25 24.89 1.67 -12.49
N SER A 26 23.95 2.25 -13.24
CA SER A 26 24.31 3.30 -14.20
C SER A 26 24.93 4.51 -13.47
N PRO A 27 25.96 5.15 -14.06
CA PRO A 27 26.67 6.28 -13.44
C PRO A 27 25.75 7.45 -13.04
N LEU A 28 24.57 7.58 -13.65
CA LEU A 28 23.63 8.67 -13.46
C LEU A 28 23.24 8.92 -12.00
N LEU A 29 23.11 7.86 -11.22
CA LEU A 29 22.69 7.94 -9.84
C LEU A 29 23.88 8.09 -8.88
N THR A 30 25.11 7.81 -9.35
CA THR A 30 26.34 7.94 -8.54
C THR A 30 26.84 9.38 -8.41
N THR A 31 26.47 10.27 -9.33
CA THR A 31 27.02 11.65 -9.38
C THR A 31 26.10 12.69 -8.73
N THR A 32 25.00 12.28 -8.11
CA THR A 32 23.88 13.15 -7.78
C THR A 32 23.57 13.16 -6.28
N GLY A 33 24.55 13.57 -5.47
CA GLY A 33 24.36 13.78 -4.02
C GLY A 33 23.34 14.88 -3.66
N SER A 34 22.85 15.63 -4.65
CA SER A 34 21.86 16.70 -4.51
C SER A 34 20.41 16.30 -4.85
N ILE A 35 20.15 15.03 -5.19
CA ILE A 35 18.78 14.60 -5.50
C ILE A 35 17.92 14.67 -4.24
N VAL A 36 16.79 15.36 -4.39
CA VAL A 36 15.73 15.53 -3.39
C VAL A 36 14.50 14.72 -3.78
N THR A 37 14.23 14.60 -5.08
CA THR A 37 13.10 13.82 -5.60
C THR A 37 13.59 12.82 -6.63
N LEU A 38 13.34 11.54 -6.38
CA LEU A 38 13.54 10.47 -7.34
C LEU A 38 12.21 9.77 -7.58
N SER A 39 11.76 9.74 -8.83
CA SER A 39 10.55 9.02 -9.21
C SER A 39 10.82 8.16 -10.44
N LEU A 40 10.70 6.85 -10.23
CA LEU A 40 10.87 5.80 -11.23
C LEU A 40 9.48 5.32 -11.64
N ASN A 41 9.04 5.64 -12.86
CA ASN A 41 7.69 5.37 -13.35
C ASN A 41 7.68 4.42 -14.53
N LEU A 42 6.59 3.67 -14.62
CA LEU A 42 6.32 2.72 -15.70
C LEU A 42 7.52 1.82 -15.95
N ILE A 43 8.10 1.26 -14.87
CA ILE A 43 9.24 0.34 -14.97
C ILE A 43 8.74 -0.93 -15.67
N PRO A 44 9.23 -1.25 -16.89
CA PRO A 44 8.84 -2.46 -17.60
C PRO A 44 9.45 -3.69 -16.95
N HIS A 45 8.84 -4.86 -17.14
CA HIS A 45 9.35 -6.14 -16.58
C HIS A 45 10.83 -6.42 -16.88
N SER A 46 11.29 -6.04 -18.08
CA SER A 46 12.70 -6.18 -18.49
C SER A 46 13.68 -5.32 -17.70
N ALA A 47 13.20 -4.27 -17.05
CA ALA A 47 13.99 -3.32 -16.27
C ALA A 47 13.76 -3.47 -14.75
N TYR A 48 13.13 -4.57 -14.33
CA TYR A 48 13.05 -4.88 -12.90
C TYR A 48 14.46 -5.06 -12.36
N PHE A 49 14.62 -4.57 -11.15
CA PHE A 49 15.91 -4.45 -10.55
C PHE A 49 16.00 -5.21 -9.25
N ASP A 50 17.22 -5.62 -8.91
CA ASP A 50 17.50 -6.20 -7.61
C ASP A 50 17.27 -5.14 -6.51
N PRO A 51 16.48 -5.43 -5.46
CA PRO A 51 16.24 -4.51 -4.37
C PRO A 51 17.52 -4.00 -3.71
N ASN A 52 18.56 -4.84 -3.55
CA ASN A 52 19.84 -4.39 -2.99
C ASN A 52 20.46 -3.30 -3.84
N ALA A 53 20.42 -3.47 -5.15
CA ALA A 53 21.00 -2.51 -6.07
C ALA A 53 20.27 -1.16 -5.97
N LEU A 54 18.93 -1.17 -5.85
CA LEU A 54 18.16 0.06 -5.59
C LEU A 54 18.55 0.67 -4.24
N LEU A 55 18.60 -0.13 -3.16
CA LEU A 55 18.91 0.32 -1.80
C LEU A 55 20.31 0.92 -1.69
N GLN A 56 21.31 0.25 -2.26
CA GLN A 56 22.67 0.77 -2.36
C GLN A 56 22.67 2.13 -3.06
N GLN A 57 21.87 2.26 -4.11
CA GLN A 57 21.83 3.48 -4.90
C GLN A 57 21.15 4.65 -4.19
N VAL A 58 20.01 4.43 -3.53
CA VAL A 58 19.34 5.48 -2.75
C VAL A 58 20.12 5.84 -1.47
N SER A 59 20.96 4.95 -0.94
CA SER A 59 21.83 5.27 0.20
C SER A 59 22.89 6.34 -0.11
N LEU A 60 23.20 6.55 -1.40
CA LEU A 60 24.08 7.62 -1.87
C LEU A 60 23.36 8.98 -2.00
N MET A 61 22.07 9.06 -1.67
CA MET A 61 21.24 10.27 -1.79
C MET A 61 20.76 10.74 -0.41
N PRO A 62 21.64 11.28 0.45
CA PRO A 62 21.27 11.65 1.81
C PRO A 62 20.23 12.78 1.88
N GLN A 63 20.05 13.55 0.81
CA GLN A 63 19.08 14.65 0.70
C GLN A 63 17.72 14.20 0.13
N LEU A 64 17.53 12.90 -0.12
CA LEU A 64 16.31 12.38 -0.74
C LEU A 64 15.12 12.57 0.20
N GLU A 65 14.16 13.39 -0.22
CA GLU A 65 12.91 13.67 0.50
C GLU A 65 11.72 12.89 -0.06
N ILE A 66 11.73 12.64 -1.38
CA ILE A 66 10.63 11.96 -2.09
C ILE A 66 11.19 10.82 -2.93
N LEU A 67 10.72 9.60 -2.67
CA LEU A 67 11.03 8.41 -3.44
C LEU A 67 9.74 7.80 -3.98
N GLY A 68 9.64 7.70 -5.30
CA GLY A 68 8.53 7.06 -6.00
C GLY A 68 9.00 5.87 -6.84
N ILE A 69 8.40 4.71 -6.69
CA ILE A 69 8.69 3.50 -7.46
C ILE A 69 7.38 2.95 -8.03
N TYR A 70 7.20 3.04 -9.34
CA TYR A 70 5.95 2.68 -10.00
C TYR A 70 6.24 1.76 -11.19
N PHE A 71 5.84 0.49 -11.06
CA PHE A 71 5.91 -0.51 -12.12
C PHE A 71 4.76 -0.34 -13.12
N ASP A 72 5.02 -0.72 -14.39
CA ASP A 72 4.07 -0.49 -15.50
C ASP A 72 2.84 -1.41 -15.37
N TYR A 73 3.03 -2.73 -15.22
CA TYR A 73 1.98 -3.74 -15.04
C TYR A 73 2.52 -5.00 -14.36
N HIS A 74 1.65 -5.85 -13.82
CA HIS A 74 2.02 -7.13 -13.23
C HIS A 74 2.25 -8.21 -14.29
N PHE A 75 3.30 -9.00 -14.12
CA PHE A 75 3.47 -10.31 -14.77
C PHE A 75 3.70 -11.34 -13.67
N PRO A 76 2.73 -12.24 -13.39
CA PRO A 76 2.84 -13.19 -12.31
C PRO A 76 3.94 -14.24 -12.60
N GLY A 77 4.82 -14.48 -11.62
CA GLY A 77 5.49 -15.77 -11.46
C GLY A 77 7.01 -15.86 -11.66
N TYR A 78 7.69 -14.87 -12.25
CA TYR A 78 9.15 -14.98 -12.45
C TYR A 78 9.98 -14.31 -11.34
N ILE A 79 9.60 -13.11 -10.92
CA ILE A 79 10.43 -12.25 -10.06
C ILE A 79 10.33 -12.62 -8.59
N GLU A 80 9.16 -13.07 -8.15
CA GLU A 80 8.90 -13.55 -6.79
C GLU A 80 9.95 -14.59 -6.30
N LYS A 81 10.26 -15.58 -7.15
CA LYS A 81 11.25 -16.61 -6.81
C LYS A 81 12.68 -16.07 -6.73
N GLN A 82 12.99 -14.98 -7.43
CA GLN A 82 14.34 -14.40 -7.38
C GLN A 82 14.50 -13.50 -6.15
N LEU A 83 13.50 -12.67 -5.85
CA LEU A 83 13.55 -11.76 -4.70
C LEU A 83 13.68 -12.50 -3.37
N LEU A 84 13.00 -13.64 -3.23
CA LEU A 84 13.10 -14.46 -2.03
C LEU A 84 14.45 -15.21 -1.89
N ARG A 85 15.27 -15.29 -2.95
CA ARG A 85 16.50 -16.08 -2.95
C ARG A 85 17.76 -15.27 -2.64
N THR A 86 17.75 -13.97 -2.87
CA THR A 86 18.92 -13.13 -2.62
C THR A 86 18.78 -12.46 -1.25
N PRO A 87 19.50 -12.92 -0.20
CA PRO A 87 19.43 -12.28 1.10
C PRO A 87 19.90 -10.83 0.97
N ILE A 88 19.03 -9.88 1.34
CA ILE A 88 19.38 -8.47 1.34
C ILE A 88 20.25 -8.19 2.57
N MET A 89 21.50 -7.81 2.33
CA MET A 89 22.54 -7.78 3.37
C MET A 89 22.65 -6.43 4.07
N THR A 90 22.14 -5.35 3.49
CA THR A 90 22.40 -3.99 4.01
C THR A 90 21.12 -3.30 4.41
N ARG A 91 21.01 -2.96 5.71
CA ARG A 91 20.02 -2.00 6.18
C ARG A 91 20.51 -0.60 5.89
N ILE A 92 19.65 0.25 5.34
CA ILE A 92 19.94 1.65 5.07
C ILE A 92 18.99 2.53 5.86
N THR A 93 19.45 3.73 6.20
CA THR A 93 18.59 4.79 6.75
C THR A 93 18.48 5.88 5.71
N LEU A 94 17.24 6.31 5.41
CA LEU A 94 17.00 7.48 4.55
C LEU A 94 16.52 8.61 5.46
N PRO A 95 17.46 9.41 6.03
CA PRO A 95 17.17 10.27 7.17
C PRO A 95 16.20 11.40 6.83
N ASN A 96 16.17 11.85 5.57
CA ASN A 96 15.35 12.97 5.13
C ASN A 96 14.11 12.53 4.33
N LEU A 97 13.84 11.22 4.17
CA LEU A 97 12.73 10.76 3.35
C LEU A 97 11.40 11.04 4.05
N ARG A 98 10.58 11.91 3.44
CA ARG A 98 9.27 12.34 3.94
C ARG A 98 8.13 11.69 3.19
N TRP A 99 8.34 11.31 1.93
CA TRP A 99 7.32 10.65 1.12
C TRP A 99 7.87 9.43 0.37
N LEU A 100 7.25 8.28 0.62
CA LEU A 100 7.44 7.05 -0.14
C LEU A 100 6.18 6.73 -0.95
N GLY A 101 6.32 6.66 -2.26
CA GLY A 101 5.31 6.18 -3.20
C GLY A 101 5.73 4.83 -3.80
N PHE A 102 4.84 3.86 -3.78
CA PHE A 102 5.05 2.53 -4.35
C PHE A 102 3.83 2.10 -5.16
N LYS A 103 4.05 1.55 -6.35
CA LYS A 103 3.03 0.90 -7.17
C LYS A 103 3.63 -0.36 -7.80
N GLY A 104 3.21 -1.54 -7.37
CA GLY A 104 3.85 -2.81 -7.73
C GLY A 104 3.20 -4.03 -7.10
N ALA A 105 3.85 -5.19 -7.16
CA ALA A 105 3.40 -6.37 -6.42
C ALA A 105 3.75 -6.20 -4.93
N SER A 106 2.96 -6.81 -4.03
CA SER A 106 3.24 -6.74 -2.59
C SER A 106 4.59 -7.36 -2.22
N ALA A 107 4.99 -8.44 -2.90
CA ALA A 107 6.29 -9.09 -2.69
C ALA A 107 7.49 -8.13 -2.90
N ASP A 108 7.42 -7.21 -3.87
CA ASP A 108 8.51 -6.27 -4.12
C ASP A 108 8.64 -5.25 -2.97
N LEU A 109 7.51 -4.74 -2.46
CA LEU A 109 7.51 -3.83 -1.32
C LEU A 109 7.95 -4.56 -0.04
N GLU A 110 7.43 -5.77 0.20
CA GLU A 110 7.77 -6.61 1.34
C GLU A 110 9.26 -7.00 1.36
N ALA A 111 9.90 -7.12 0.18
CA ALA A 111 11.35 -7.31 0.09
C ALA A 111 12.13 -6.03 0.41
N LEU A 112 11.58 -4.84 0.21
CA LEU A 112 12.27 -3.57 0.48
C LEU A 112 12.17 -3.18 1.96
N LEU A 113 10.98 -3.22 2.55
CA LEU A 113 10.69 -2.61 3.86
C LEU A 113 11.61 -3.08 5.02
N PRO A 114 12.01 -4.36 5.15
CA PRO A 114 12.86 -4.81 6.27
C PRO A 114 14.26 -4.17 6.29
N HIS A 115 14.64 -3.54 5.18
CA HIS A 115 15.98 -3.03 4.93
C HIS A 115 16.06 -1.51 4.90
N VAL A 116 14.95 -0.81 5.16
CA VAL A 116 14.91 0.66 5.14
C VAL A 116 14.38 1.21 6.45
N ALA A 117 15.15 2.08 7.09
CA ALA A 117 14.69 2.92 8.19
C ALA A 117 14.31 4.30 7.66
N LEU A 118 13.07 4.72 7.93
CA LEU A 118 12.44 5.94 7.42
C LEU A 118 11.95 6.83 8.57
N PRO A 119 12.84 7.42 9.38
CA PRO A 119 12.47 8.06 10.64
C PRO A 119 11.59 9.31 10.47
N LEU A 120 11.66 9.99 9.31
CA LEU A 120 10.90 11.20 9.02
C LEU A 120 9.77 10.97 8.02
N LEU A 121 9.32 9.72 7.85
CA LEU A 121 8.26 9.44 6.88
C LEU A 121 6.93 10.08 7.33
N GLU A 122 6.43 11.00 6.52
CA GLU A 122 5.16 11.71 6.73
C GLU A 122 4.06 11.16 5.83
N LYS A 123 4.44 10.61 4.67
CA LYS A 123 3.51 10.09 3.69
C LYS A 123 3.94 8.75 3.12
N LEU A 124 3.04 7.77 3.19
CA LEU A 124 3.16 6.49 2.53
C LEU A 124 2.00 6.30 1.54
N GLN A 125 2.33 6.10 0.26
CA GLN A 125 1.35 5.76 -0.77
C GLN A 125 1.72 4.43 -1.40
N VAL A 126 0.83 3.46 -1.33
CA VAL A 126 1.02 2.11 -1.85
C VAL A 126 -0.13 1.76 -2.78
N TYR A 127 0.18 1.27 -3.97
CA TYR A 127 -0.78 0.73 -4.92
C TYR A 127 -0.36 -0.68 -5.29
N PHE A 128 -1.07 -1.68 -4.78
CA PHE A 128 -0.80 -3.06 -5.13
C PHE A 128 -1.53 -3.44 -6.42
N PHE A 129 -0.79 -4.06 -7.33
CA PHE A 129 -1.35 -4.80 -8.46
C PHE A 129 -1.73 -6.19 -8.01
N ASP A 130 -2.90 -6.62 -8.48
CA ASP A 130 -3.45 -7.94 -8.23
C ASP A 130 -3.54 -8.25 -6.73
N GLN A 131 -4.21 -9.33 -6.33
CA GLN A 131 -4.59 -9.49 -4.93
C GLN A 131 -3.39 -9.54 -3.97
N LEU A 132 -3.65 -9.33 -2.67
CA LEU A 132 -2.74 -9.68 -1.57
C LEU A 132 -2.55 -11.21 -1.56
N THR A 133 -1.76 -11.72 -2.49
CA THR A 133 -1.36 -13.14 -2.56
C THR A 133 -0.26 -13.45 -1.55
N TYR A 134 0.43 -12.41 -1.07
CA TYR A 134 1.48 -12.49 -0.06
C TYR A 134 1.06 -11.83 1.23
N SER A 135 1.61 -12.38 2.32
CA SER A 135 1.49 -11.74 3.61
C SER A 135 2.17 -10.36 3.57
N ILE A 136 1.49 -9.38 4.13
CA ILE A 136 1.96 -8.00 4.27
C ILE A 136 2.56 -7.74 5.65
N SER A 137 3.28 -8.74 6.16
CA SER A 137 3.82 -8.76 7.52
C SER A 137 4.87 -7.67 7.76
N HIS A 138 5.74 -7.38 6.79
CA HIS A 138 6.74 -6.33 6.95
C HIS A 138 6.12 -4.96 6.74
N LEU A 139 5.12 -4.81 5.87
CA LEU A 139 4.32 -3.59 5.84
C LEU A 139 3.62 -3.36 7.17
N ARG A 140 3.05 -4.39 7.79
CA ARG A 140 2.46 -4.30 9.13
C ARG A 140 3.49 -3.87 10.18
N GLN A 141 4.66 -4.50 10.19
CA GLN A 141 5.74 -4.14 11.10
C GLN A 141 6.22 -2.71 10.85
N PHE A 142 6.48 -2.36 9.60
CA PHE A 142 6.87 -1.02 9.18
C PHE A 142 5.88 0.03 9.69
N MET A 143 4.59 -0.20 9.43
CA MET A 143 3.52 0.66 9.92
C MET A 143 3.60 0.77 11.43
N SER A 144 3.69 -0.33 12.19
CA SER A 144 3.78 -0.28 13.66
C SER A 144 4.94 0.55 14.22
N THR A 145 6.03 0.71 13.47
CA THR A 145 7.18 1.55 13.86
C THR A 145 7.08 3.00 13.38
N ALA A 146 6.26 3.27 12.35
CA ALA A 146 6.11 4.58 11.77
C ALA A 146 4.98 5.37 12.48
N GLU A 147 5.22 5.77 13.73
CA GLU A 147 4.25 6.49 14.58
C GLU A 147 3.61 7.69 13.86
N ASN A 148 4.39 8.41 13.04
CA ASN A 148 3.94 9.57 12.27
C ASN A 148 2.90 9.25 11.19
N LEU A 149 2.69 7.99 10.82
CA LEU A 149 1.66 7.59 9.86
C LEU A 149 0.34 7.24 10.52
N TRP A 150 0.33 6.97 11.83
CA TRP A 150 -0.87 6.57 12.56
C TRP A 150 -1.71 7.76 12.91
N HIS A 151 -2.93 7.75 12.41
CA HIS A 151 -3.92 8.77 12.72
C HIS A 151 -5.27 8.13 12.96
N ASN A 152 -6.12 8.83 13.72
CA ASN A 152 -7.36 8.25 14.27
C ASN A 152 -8.44 7.99 13.21
N ILE A 153 -8.32 8.58 12.01
CA ILE A 153 -9.37 8.58 10.99
C ILE A 153 -8.91 7.79 9.78
N ILE A 154 -9.62 6.69 9.51
CA ILE A 154 -9.41 5.87 8.32
C ILE A 154 -10.69 5.79 7.49
N THR A 155 -10.55 6.09 6.21
CA THR A 155 -11.60 5.98 5.22
C THR A 155 -11.33 4.77 4.34
N LEU A 156 -12.29 3.85 4.25
CA LEU A 156 -12.28 2.74 3.31
C LEU A 156 -13.23 3.06 2.16
N ALA A 157 -12.66 3.44 1.02
CA ALA A 157 -13.40 3.76 -0.21
C ALA A 157 -13.23 2.64 -1.23
N PHE A 158 -14.25 2.37 -2.03
CA PHE A 158 -14.08 1.54 -3.22
C PHE A 158 -14.36 2.31 -4.48
N HIS A 159 -13.54 2.03 -5.44
CA HIS A 159 -13.67 2.47 -6.81
C HIS A 159 -14.07 1.27 -7.66
N PRO A 160 -14.59 1.49 -8.88
CA PRO A 160 -14.92 0.39 -9.78
C PRO A 160 -13.77 -0.61 -10.04
N GLN A 161 -12.53 -0.23 -9.73
CA GLN A 161 -11.32 -0.98 -10.05
C GLN A 161 -10.39 -1.22 -8.85
N CYS A 162 -10.68 -0.66 -7.68
CA CYS A 162 -9.81 -0.84 -6.51
C CYS A 162 -10.51 -0.59 -5.18
N VAL A 163 -9.96 -1.19 -4.14
CA VAL A 163 -10.15 -0.78 -2.74
C VAL A 163 -9.14 0.29 -2.44
N GLU A 164 -9.52 1.32 -1.72
CA GLU A 164 -8.63 2.36 -1.23
C GLU A 164 -8.83 2.54 0.28
N VAL A 165 -7.75 2.39 1.04
CA VAL A 165 -7.67 2.79 2.44
C VAL A 165 -6.91 4.11 2.50
N MET A 166 -7.48 5.11 3.14
CA MET A 166 -6.84 6.40 3.39
C MET A 166 -6.81 6.69 4.88
N ALA A 167 -5.66 7.10 5.42
CA ALA A 167 -5.58 7.65 6.77
C ALA A 167 -5.29 9.15 6.71
N TYR A 168 -6.04 9.94 7.48
CA TYR A 168 -5.95 11.39 7.51
C TYR A 168 -5.43 11.88 8.85
N PRO A 169 -4.61 12.94 8.89
CA PRO A 169 -3.99 13.38 10.13
C PRO A 169 -4.97 13.89 11.18
N HIS A 170 -6.07 14.49 10.73
CA HIS A 170 -7.16 14.97 11.55
C HIS A 170 -8.43 15.10 10.70
N GLU A 171 -9.57 15.33 11.34
CA GLU A 171 -10.83 15.57 10.65
C GLU A 171 -10.73 16.83 9.78
N GLY A 172 -11.29 16.78 8.56
CA GLY A 172 -11.22 17.87 7.60
C GLY A 172 -9.84 18.08 6.93
N ALA A 173 -8.84 17.23 7.22
CA ALA A 173 -7.57 17.28 6.52
C ALA A 173 -7.76 17.01 5.02
N ARG A 174 -7.16 17.86 4.16
CA ARG A 174 -7.25 17.72 2.70
C ARG A 174 -6.31 16.66 2.13
N MET A 175 -5.27 16.30 2.88
CA MET A 175 -4.24 15.36 2.45
C MET A 175 -4.20 14.19 3.42
N TYR A 176 -4.11 12.98 2.87
CA TYR A 176 -3.84 11.76 3.62
C TYR A 176 -2.34 11.61 3.89
N THR A 177 -2.02 10.97 5.00
CA THR A 177 -0.65 10.52 5.35
C THR A 177 -0.41 9.09 4.91
N LEU A 178 -1.47 8.28 4.83
CA LEU A 178 -1.42 6.92 4.30
C LEU A 178 -2.47 6.74 3.21
N SER A 179 -2.08 6.15 2.09
CA SER A 179 -3.01 5.63 1.08
C SER A 179 -2.54 4.25 0.65
N ILE A 180 -3.38 3.24 0.85
CA ILE A 180 -3.15 1.87 0.37
C ILE A 180 -4.27 1.55 -0.60
N ARG A 181 -3.93 1.33 -1.87
CA ARG A 181 -4.86 0.93 -2.92
C ARG A 181 -4.61 -0.52 -3.30
N LEU A 182 -5.67 -1.32 -3.30
CA LEU A 182 -5.65 -2.70 -3.79
C LEU A 182 -6.42 -2.72 -5.10
N ALA A 183 -5.74 -2.89 -6.23
CA ALA A 183 -6.44 -3.10 -7.49
C ALA A 183 -7.25 -4.41 -7.39
N ALA A 184 -8.55 -4.33 -7.67
CA ALA A 184 -9.27 -5.54 -8.05
C ALA A 184 -8.76 -5.87 -9.46
N GLU A 185 -8.38 -7.12 -9.72
CA GLU A 185 -8.07 -7.58 -11.07
C GLU A 185 -9.25 -7.23 -11.99
N VAL A 186 -9.18 -6.08 -12.65
CA VAL A 186 -9.94 -5.84 -13.87
C VAL A 186 -9.13 -6.59 -14.89
N GLY A 187 -9.41 -7.89 -15.00
CA GLY A 187 -8.74 -8.80 -15.93
C GLY A 187 -8.43 -8.03 -17.20
N SER A 188 -7.15 -7.92 -17.51
CA SER A 188 -6.63 -6.95 -18.49
C SER A 188 -7.46 -7.06 -19.76
N LEU A 189 -8.38 -6.11 -19.94
CA LEU A 189 -9.22 -5.99 -21.13
C LEU A 189 -8.34 -5.46 -22.26
N LYS A 190 -7.42 -6.29 -22.72
CA LYS A 190 -7.05 -6.30 -24.12
C LYS A 190 -8.15 -7.06 -24.85
N TYR A 191 -9.13 -6.28 -25.34
CA TYR A 191 -9.62 -6.40 -26.71
C TYR A 191 -9.97 -7.82 -27.21
N ASP A 192 -10.93 -8.50 -26.59
CA ASP A 192 -11.81 -9.37 -27.37
C ASP A 192 -13.27 -9.18 -26.95
N ARG A 193 -14.07 -8.68 -27.89
CA ARG A 193 -15.31 -7.94 -27.62
C ARG A 193 -16.52 -8.85 -27.37
N ARG A 194 -16.33 -10.11 -26.97
CA ARG A 194 -17.43 -11.12 -27.01
C ARG A 194 -17.50 -12.13 -25.87
N ILE A 195 -16.72 -12.02 -24.80
CA ILE A 195 -16.78 -13.01 -23.72
C ILE A 195 -17.10 -12.31 -22.40
N GLU A 196 -18.22 -12.74 -21.82
CA GLU A 196 -18.70 -12.67 -20.43
C GLU A 196 -18.13 -11.58 -19.52
N SER A 197 -19.03 -10.83 -18.86
CA SER A 197 -18.71 -9.87 -17.80
C SER A 197 -17.57 -10.41 -16.92
N PRO A 198 -16.41 -9.73 -16.83
CA PRO A 198 -15.29 -10.21 -16.03
C PRO A 198 -15.80 -10.47 -14.61
N ARG A 199 -15.67 -11.73 -14.17
CA ARG A 199 -16.03 -12.11 -12.81
C ARG A 199 -15.20 -11.23 -11.88
N ARG A 200 -15.86 -10.34 -11.15
CA ARG A 200 -15.20 -9.52 -10.14
C ARG A 200 -14.55 -10.46 -9.15
N ILE A 201 -13.22 -10.47 -9.10
CA ILE A 201 -12.50 -11.25 -8.11
C ILE A 201 -12.61 -10.47 -6.79
N GLU A 202 -13.64 -10.81 -6.02
CA GLU A 202 -13.80 -10.27 -4.67
C GLU A 202 -12.63 -10.79 -3.82
N PRO A 203 -11.95 -9.92 -3.03
CA PRO A 203 -10.91 -10.40 -2.12
C PRO A 203 -11.50 -11.39 -1.13
N ASP A 204 -10.79 -12.47 -0.85
CA ASP A 204 -11.25 -13.45 0.13
C ASP A 204 -11.32 -12.82 1.53
N ARG A 205 -12.16 -13.37 2.40
CA ARG A 205 -12.29 -12.99 3.81
C ARG A 205 -10.91 -12.86 4.47
N THR A 206 -9.99 -13.79 4.18
CA THR A 206 -8.66 -13.82 4.80
C THR A 206 -7.83 -12.58 4.44
N GLN A 207 -7.87 -12.16 3.17
CA GLN A 207 -7.16 -10.97 2.68
C GLN A 207 -7.70 -9.68 3.30
N TRP A 208 -9.02 -9.59 3.46
CA TRP A 208 -9.65 -8.47 4.17
C TRP A 208 -9.16 -8.37 5.61
N ARG A 209 -9.12 -9.50 6.32
CA ARG A 209 -8.72 -9.52 7.73
C ARG A 209 -7.25 -9.17 7.89
N GLU A 210 -6.39 -9.62 6.98
CA GLU A 210 -4.98 -9.23 6.96
C GLU A 210 -4.83 -7.73 6.74
N LEU A 211 -5.54 -7.16 5.76
CA LEU A 211 -5.55 -5.72 5.50
C LEU A 211 -6.06 -4.94 6.72
N LEU A 212 -7.20 -5.35 7.30
CA LEU A 212 -7.79 -4.70 8.48
C LEU A 212 -6.88 -4.82 9.70
N GLY A 213 -6.09 -5.89 9.79
CA GLY A 213 -5.07 -6.11 10.82
C GLY A 213 -3.92 -5.10 10.77
N LEU A 214 -3.75 -4.35 9.67
CA LEU A 214 -2.82 -3.21 9.62
C LEU A 214 -3.31 -2.02 10.46
N PHE A 215 -4.59 -1.96 10.76
CA PHE A 215 -5.26 -0.74 11.22
C PHE A 215 -5.73 -0.85 12.67
N VAL A 216 -4.85 -1.32 13.56
CA VAL A 216 -5.22 -1.62 14.95
C VAL A 216 -5.69 -0.41 15.76
N ASN A 217 -5.21 0.79 15.43
CA ASN A 217 -5.52 2.04 16.13
C ASN A 217 -6.67 2.85 15.51
N VAL A 218 -7.47 2.24 14.62
CA VAL A 218 -8.61 2.93 13.97
C VAL A 218 -9.73 3.14 14.95
N LYS A 219 -10.19 4.39 15.08
CA LYS A 219 -11.37 4.76 15.89
C LYS A 219 -12.63 4.89 15.06
N THR A 220 -12.51 5.46 13.87
CA THR A 220 -13.65 5.66 12.95
C THR A 220 -13.37 4.97 11.62
N LEU A 221 -14.28 4.09 11.21
CA LEU A 221 -14.24 3.39 9.93
C LEU A 221 -15.41 3.82 9.05
N PHE A 222 -15.10 4.47 7.93
CA PHE A 222 -16.09 4.80 6.90
C PHE A 222 -16.12 3.70 5.85
N VAL A 223 -17.31 3.15 5.62
CA VAL A 223 -17.56 2.03 4.71
C VAL A 223 -18.40 2.51 3.53
N ASP A 224 -17.87 2.43 2.31
CA ASP A 224 -18.67 2.66 1.11
C ASP A 224 -19.81 1.62 1.01
N GLY A 225 -21.00 2.07 0.58
CA GLY A 225 -22.18 1.23 0.53
C GLY A 225 -22.04 -0.04 -0.33
N ARG A 226 -21.12 -0.02 -1.30
CA ARG A 226 -20.83 -1.20 -2.15
C ARG A 226 -20.17 -2.35 -1.38
N LEU A 227 -19.77 -2.15 -0.12
CA LEU A 227 -18.86 -3.02 0.64
C LEU A 227 -19.45 -3.66 1.86
N VAL A 228 -20.64 -3.20 2.22
CA VAL A 228 -21.31 -3.59 3.45
C VAL A 228 -21.32 -5.10 3.57
N ARG A 229 -21.59 -5.82 2.47
CA ARG A 229 -21.60 -7.28 2.45
C ARG A 229 -20.21 -7.92 2.65
N GLN A 230 -19.20 -7.51 1.88
CA GLN A 230 -17.87 -8.12 1.93
C GLN A 230 -17.18 -7.81 3.25
N LEU A 231 -17.26 -6.55 3.69
CA LEU A 231 -16.63 -6.10 4.91
C LEU A 231 -17.34 -6.65 6.15
N SER A 232 -18.67 -6.74 6.16
CA SER A 232 -19.38 -7.39 7.28
C SER A 232 -18.99 -8.86 7.41
N HIS A 233 -18.88 -9.58 6.30
CA HIS A 233 -18.41 -10.97 6.30
C HIS A 233 -16.96 -11.10 6.79
N ALA A 234 -16.08 -10.16 6.43
CA ALA A 234 -14.70 -10.11 6.92
C ALA A 234 -14.61 -9.83 8.42
N LEU A 235 -15.44 -8.92 8.93
CA LEU A 235 -15.48 -8.52 10.34
C LEU A 235 -16.23 -9.51 11.23
N GLN A 236 -16.99 -10.45 10.66
CA GLN A 236 -17.64 -11.49 11.45
C GLN A 236 -16.60 -12.26 12.27
N PRO A 237 -16.84 -12.51 13.58
CA PRO A 237 -15.96 -13.35 14.37
C PRO A 237 -15.87 -14.75 13.74
N SER A 238 -14.67 -15.34 13.74
CA SER A 238 -14.57 -16.79 13.49
C SER A 238 -14.89 -17.51 14.81
N THR A 239 -15.24 -18.80 14.75
CA THR A 239 -15.57 -19.59 15.95
C THR A 239 -14.42 -19.71 16.95
N GLN A 240 -13.19 -19.41 16.53
CA GLN A 240 -11.98 -19.55 17.34
C GLN A 240 -11.28 -18.23 17.67
N GLU A 241 -11.66 -17.11 17.03
CA GLU A 241 -10.96 -15.84 17.22
C GLU A 241 -11.74 -14.87 18.10
N SER A 242 -11.00 -14.06 18.84
CA SER A 242 -11.59 -13.01 19.65
C SER A 242 -12.20 -11.93 18.75
N PRO A 243 -13.41 -11.42 19.06
CA PRO A 243 -14.02 -10.31 18.31
C PRO A 243 -13.25 -8.99 18.42
N THR A 244 -12.23 -8.95 19.29
CA THR A 244 -11.38 -7.81 19.57
C THR A 244 -10.08 -7.82 18.74
N GLU A 245 -9.79 -8.89 18.01
CA GLU A 245 -8.53 -9.02 17.26
C GLU A 245 -8.44 -8.04 16.09
N LEU A 246 -9.57 -7.80 15.43
CA LEU A 246 -9.65 -6.86 14.31
C LEU A 246 -10.18 -5.50 14.77
N LEU A 247 -9.40 -4.46 14.47
CA LEU A 247 -9.70 -3.07 14.80
C LEU A 247 -10.05 -2.90 16.30
N PRO A 248 -9.14 -3.26 17.23
CA PRO A 248 -9.41 -3.21 18.66
C PRO A 248 -9.90 -1.84 19.13
N GLU A 249 -9.37 -0.76 18.57
CA GLU A 249 -9.72 0.62 18.93
C GLU A 249 -10.97 1.18 18.24
N LEU A 250 -11.69 0.39 17.43
CA LEU A 250 -12.85 0.88 16.68
C LEU A 250 -13.98 1.29 17.62
N GLN A 251 -14.45 2.52 17.45
CA GLN A 251 -15.52 3.15 18.23
C GLN A 251 -16.70 3.54 17.34
N GLU A 252 -16.44 3.90 16.09
CA GLU A 252 -17.44 4.43 15.17
C GLU A 252 -17.37 3.71 13.82
N LEU A 253 -18.52 3.26 13.34
CA LEU A 253 -18.69 2.65 12.04
C LEU A 253 -19.70 3.46 11.23
N SER A 254 -19.24 4.13 10.19
CA SER A 254 -20.08 4.95 9.32
C SER A 254 -20.39 4.21 8.02
N CYS A 255 -21.68 4.03 7.70
CA CYS A 255 -22.13 3.36 6.49
C CYS A 255 -23.32 4.10 5.86
N PRO A 256 -23.37 4.32 4.53
CA PRO A 256 -24.50 4.96 3.87
C PRO A 256 -25.81 4.19 4.10
N VAL A 257 -26.88 4.93 4.46
CA VAL A 257 -28.23 4.40 4.75
C VAL A 257 -28.78 3.57 3.59
N MET A 258 -28.49 3.92 2.33
CA MET A 258 -29.02 3.17 1.18
C MET A 258 -28.36 1.81 0.93
N ALA A 259 -27.28 1.50 1.66
CA ALA A 259 -26.61 0.21 1.63
C ALA A 259 -26.93 -0.65 2.86
N SER A 260 -27.81 -0.17 3.76
CA SER A 260 -28.34 -0.97 4.86
C SER A 260 -29.32 -2.01 4.31
N SER A 261 -28.79 -3.12 3.80
CA SER A 261 -29.47 -4.39 4.07
C SER A 261 -29.39 -4.57 5.58
N ASP A 262 -30.41 -4.08 6.30
CA ASP A 262 -30.37 -3.37 7.60
C ASP A 262 -29.49 -3.88 8.75
N ASN A 263 -28.90 -5.07 8.67
CA ASN A 263 -28.27 -5.71 9.82
C ASN A 263 -26.92 -6.36 9.49
N ALA A 264 -26.26 -6.01 8.38
CA ALA A 264 -25.04 -6.69 7.94
C ALA A 264 -23.94 -6.69 9.02
N PHE A 265 -23.77 -5.59 9.75
CA PHE A 265 -22.77 -5.46 10.81
C PHE A 265 -23.27 -5.87 12.20
N ILE A 266 -24.54 -6.26 12.38
CA ILE A 266 -25.07 -6.67 13.70
C ILE A 266 -24.20 -7.74 14.38
N PRO A 267 -23.81 -8.84 13.70
CA PRO A 267 -23.00 -9.88 14.35
C PRO A 267 -21.67 -9.35 14.90
N PHE A 268 -21.04 -8.41 14.20
CA PHE A 268 -19.79 -7.78 14.63
C PHE A 268 -20.03 -6.82 15.81
N ILE A 269 -21.06 -5.97 15.73
CA ILE A 269 -21.41 -5.01 16.78
C ILE A 269 -21.81 -5.73 18.07
N ASP A 270 -22.65 -6.76 17.97
CA ASP A 270 -23.08 -7.58 19.11
C ASP A 270 -21.89 -8.26 19.80
N ALA A 271 -20.96 -8.80 19.01
CA ALA A 271 -19.77 -9.45 19.55
C ALA A 271 -18.87 -8.46 20.31
N ARG A 272 -18.70 -7.24 19.77
CA ARG A 272 -17.93 -6.18 20.41
C ARG A 272 -18.62 -5.61 21.66
N GLN A 273 -19.94 -5.45 21.63
CA GLN A 273 -20.74 -5.09 22.80
C GLN A 273 -20.57 -6.11 23.93
N LYS A 274 -20.66 -7.41 23.62
CA LYS A 274 -20.45 -8.50 24.58
C LYS A 274 -19.02 -8.54 25.14
N ALA A 275 -18.04 -8.09 24.36
CA ALA A 275 -16.65 -7.97 24.79
C ALA A 275 -16.36 -6.68 25.60
N GLY A 276 -17.35 -5.80 25.81
CA GLY A 276 -17.17 -4.56 26.56
C GLY A 276 -16.51 -3.42 25.78
N ILE A 277 -16.43 -3.53 24.44
CA ILE A 277 -15.83 -2.52 23.55
C ILE A 277 -16.84 -2.07 22.46
N PRO A 278 -17.91 -1.37 22.83
CA PRO A 278 -19.03 -1.07 21.94
C PRO A 278 -18.60 -0.25 20.71
N VAL A 279 -19.29 -0.47 19.58
CA VAL A 279 -19.13 0.32 18.35
C VAL A 279 -20.45 1.00 18.03
N THR A 280 -20.40 2.30 17.78
CA THR A 280 -21.55 3.12 17.40
C THR A 280 -21.67 3.19 15.88
N ILE A 281 -22.88 2.96 15.35
CA ILE A 281 -23.16 3.21 13.93
C ILE A 281 -23.45 4.71 13.75
N ILE A 282 -22.75 5.34 12.82
CA ILE A 282 -23.01 6.72 12.40
C ILE A 282 -23.66 6.66 11.01
N ASN A 283 -24.78 7.36 10.85
CA ASN A 283 -25.40 7.58 9.54
C ASN A 283 -24.89 8.92 9.01
N PRO A 284 -24.00 8.92 8.00
CA PRO A 284 -23.48 10.15 7.40
C PRO A 284 -24.52 10.88 6.54
#